data_AF-A0A9D5X6L7-F1
#
_entry.id   AF-A0A9D5X6L7-F1
#
_cell.length_a   1.000
_cell.length_b   1.000
_cell.length_c   1.000
_cell.angle_alpha   90.00
_cell.angle_beta   90.00
_cell.angle_gamma   90.00
#
_symmetry.space_group_name_H-M   'P 1'
#
loop_
_entity.id
_entity.type
_entity.pdbx_description
1 polymer ?
#
loop_
_entity_poly.entity_id
_entity_poly.type
_entity_poly.pdbx_seq_one_letter_code
_entity_poly.pdbx_strand_id
1 'polypeptide(L)' 'MTIQNREKFATQVNTEILSAVRSLAQSEGRQLQALVDEALADLIEKRKRGRPRDNVMAIYQVSHQKFAPLYKKLAE' A
#
# COMPACT_ATOMS: atom_id res chain seq x y z
N MET A 1 -10.80 -3.21 22.50
CA MET A 1 -10.92 -2.19 21.43
C MET A 1 -9.90 -1.11 21.71
N THR A 2 -8.80 -1.06 20.96
CA THR A 2 -7.78 0.00 21.12
C THR A 2 -8.37 1.29 20.56
N ILE A 3 -8.54 2.30 21.41
CA ILE A 3 -8.94 3.64 20.99
C ILE A 3 -7.76 4.22 20.23
N GLN A 4 -7.87 4.33 18.91
CA GLN A 4 -6.90 5.07 18.11
C GLN A 4 -7.14 6.56 18.32
N ASN A 5 -6.19 7.23 18.97
CA ASN A 5 -6.24 8.68 19.10
C ASN A 5 -6.23 9.31 17.70
N ARG A 6 -7.24 10.15 17.42
CA ARG A 6 -7.37 10.89 16.16
C ARG A 6 -7.03 12.35 16.42
N GLU A 7 -6.15 12.88 15.61
CA GLU A 7 -5.76 14.29 15.65
C GLU A 7 -6.40 15.06 14.49
N LYS A 8 -6.71 16.34 14.71
CA LYS A 8 -7.22 17.20 13.64
C LYS A 8 -6.10 17.47 12.64
N PHE A 9 -6.28 17.03 11.41
CA PHE A 9 -5.37 17.27 10.30
C PHE A 9 -5.97 18.29 9.32
N ALA A 10 -5.36 19.46 9.20
CA ALA A 10 -5.80 20.53 8.29
C ALA A 10 -4.70 20.86 7.29
N THR A 11 -4.91 20.51 6.03
CA THR A 11 -4.03 20.85 4.90
C THR A 11 -4.87 21.12 3.65
N GLN A 12 -4.26 21.70 2.62
CA GLN A 12 -4.93 21.96 1.35
C GLN A 12 -4.80 20.75 0.42
N VAL A 13 -5.85 20.49 -0.35
CA VAL A 13 -5.88 19.47 -1.40
C VAL A 13 -6.52 20.06 -2.65
N ASN A 14 -6.14 19.55 -3.82
CA ASN A 14 -6.76 19.94 -5.09
C ASN A 14 -8.28 19.63 -5.07
N THR A 15 -9.07 20.57 -5.58
CA THR A 15 -10.54 20.50 -5.56
C THR A 15 -11.10 19.30 -6.32
N GLU A 16 -10.52 18.93 -7.46
CA GLU A 16 -10.95 17.78 -8.26
C GLU A 16 -10.69 16.47 -7.53
N ILE A 17 -9.52 16.33 -6.90
CA ILE A 17 -9.17 15.18 -6.08
C ILE A 17 -10.16 15.04 -4.92
N LEU A 18 -10.43 16.14 -4.21
CA LEU A 18 -11.37 16.14 -3.09
C LEU A 18 -12.79 15.77 -3.53
N SER A 19 -13.24 16.24 -4.70
CA SER A 19 -14.52 15.86 -5.28
C SER A 19 -14.58 14.37 -5.60
N ALA A 20 -13.55 13.83 -6.25
CA ALA A 20 -13.49 12.42 -6.62
C ALA A 20 -13.54 11.50 -5.39
N VAL A 21 -12.78 11.82 -4.34
CA VAL A 21 -12.77 11.02 -3.10
C VAL A 21 -14.12 11.10 -2.38
N ARG A 22 -14.82 12.24 -2.41
CA ARG A 22 -16.19 12.34 -1.87
C ARG A 22 -17.18 11.48 -2.65
N SER A 23 -17.12 11.51 -3.97
CA SER A 23 -17.97 10.66 -4.82
C SER A 23 -17.72 9.18 -4.55
N LEU A 24 -16.46 8.78 -4.38
CA LEU A 24 -16.08 7.41 -4.02
C LEU A 24 -16.64 7.00 -2.65
N ALA A 25 -16.50 7.87 -1.64
CA ALA A 25 -17.08 7.65 -0.31
C ALA A 25 -18.59 7.41 -0.39
N GLN A 26 -19.28 8.22 -1.18
CA GLN A 26 -20.73 8.12 -1.37
C GLN A 26 -21.12 6.82 -2.08
N SER A 27 -20.41 6.44 -3.15
CA SER A 27 -20.69 5.19 -3.87
C SER A 27 -20.44 3.94 -3.03
N GLU A 28 -19.45 3.99 -2.14
CA GLU A 28 -19.11 2.87 -1.25
C GLU A 28 -19.93 2.87 0.05
N GLY A 29 -20.74 3.90 0.31
CA GLY A 29 -21.46 4.06 1.58
C GLY A 29 -20.53 4.22 2.78
N ARG A 30 -19.31 4.73 2.56
CA ARG A 30 -18.26 4.87 3.57
C ARG A 30 -18.07 6.32 3.97
N GLN A 31 -17.56 6.53 5.18
CA GLN A 31 -17.16 7.87 5.61
C GLN A 31 -15.91 8.32 4.87
N LEU A 32 -15.87 9.58 4.44
CA LEU A 32 -14.69 10.19 3.80
C LEU A 32 -13.42 10.00 4.63
N GLN A 33 -13.53 10.10 5.96
CA GLN A 33 -12.41 9.90 6.87
C GLN A 33 -11.77 8.52 6.73
N ALA A 34 -12.57 7.46 6.55
CA ALA A 34 -12.04 6.11 6.43
C ALA A 34 -11.18 5.94 5.15
N LEU A 35 -11.60 6.56 4.04
CA LEU A 35 -10.84 6.57 2.79
C LEU A 35 -9.56 7.40 2.90
N VAL A 36 -9.60 8.52 3.63
CA VAL A 36 -8.41 9.35 3.88
C VAL A 36 -7.40 8.59 4.75
N ASP A 37 -7.86 7.97 5.83
CA ASP A 37 -7.01 7.16 6.72
C ASP A 37 -6.35 5.99 5.95
N GLU A 38 -7.14 5.30 5.11
CA GLU A 38 -6.66 4.22 4.24
C GLU A 38 -5.60 4.72 3.25
N ALA A 39 -5.87 5.81 2.53
CA ALA A 39 -4.94 6.37 1.55
C ALA A 39 -3.62 6.84 2.18
N LEU A 40 -3.67 7.44 3.37
CA LEU A 40 -2.48 7.86 4.12
C LEU A 40 -1.66 6.66 4.61
N ALA A 41 -2.32 5.63 5.15
CA ALA A 41 -1.67 4.39 5.55
C ALA A 41 -1.00 3.70 4.35
N ASP A 42 -1.69 3.64 3.21
CA ASP A 42 -1.18 3.08 1.97
C ASP A 42 0.04 3.83 1.44
N LEU A 43 0.05 5.17 1.51
CA LEU A 43 1.21 5.97 1.12
C LEU A 43 2.42 5.65 2.00
N ILE A 44 2.21 5.56 3.32
CA ILE A 44 3.26 5.21 4.29
C ILE A 44 3.78 3.80 4.00
N GLU A 45 2.90 2.82 3.81
CA GLU A 45 3.29 1.45 3.49
C GLU A 45 4.03 1.37 2.15
N LYS A 46 3.58 2.06 1.10
CA LYS A 46 4.29 2.15 -0.18
C LYS A 46 5.68 2.73 -0.01
N ARG A 47 5.87 3.75 0.83
CA ARG A 47 7.20 4.31 1.11
C ARG A 47 8.08 3.42 1.99
N LYS A 48 7.49 2.67 2.92
CA LYS A 48 8.20 1.67 3.73
C LYS A 48 8.61 0.45 2.90
N ARG A 49 7.74 -0.01 2.00
CA ARG A 49 7.91 -1.22 1.16
C ARG A 49 8.58 -0.95 -0.19
N GLY A 50 8.70 0.32 -0.60
CA GLY A 50 9.47 0.74 -1.78
C GLY A 50 10.98 0.52 -1.63
N ARG A 51 11.45 0.18 -0.42
CA ARG A 51 12.67 -0.60 -0.21
C ARG A 51 12.28 -2.08 -0.20
N PRO A 52 12.74 -2.90 -1.16
CA PRO A 52 12.57 -4.35 -1.06
C PRO A 52 13.02 -4.77 0.34
N ARG A 53 12.16 -5.50 1.06
CA ARG A 53 12.55 -6.00 2.39
C ARG A 53 13.78 -6.88 2.18
N ASP A 54 14.94 -6.46 2.66
CA ASP A 54 16.22 -7.15 2.41
C ASP A 54 16.14 -8.65 2.67
N ASN A 55 15.40 -9.04 3.72
CA ASN A 55 15.15 -10.45 4.05
C ASN A 55 14.36 -11.19 2.97
N VAL A 56 13.31 -10.58 2.41
CA VAL A 56 12.48 -11.21 1.35
C VAL A 56 13.29 -11.35 0.06
N MET A 57 14.09 -10.34 -0.29
CA MET A 57 14.99 -10.41 -1.44
C MET A 57 16.11 -11.44 -1.24
N ALA A 58 16.66 -11.55 -0.02
CA ALA A 58 17.65 -12.56 0.31
C ALA A 58 17.07 -13.99 0.16
N ILE A 59 15.86 -14.23 0.69
CA ILE A 59 15.16 -15.52 0.54
C ILE A 59 14.85 -15.80 -0.94
N TYR A 60 14.40 -14.79 -1.67
CA TYR A 60 14.14 -14.90 -3.11
C TYR A 60 15.41 -15.28 -3.89
N GLN A 61 16.55 -14.63 -3.60
CA GLN A 61 17.84 -14.91 -4.22
C GLN A 61 18.29 -16.36 -3.96
N VAL A 62 18.19 -16.82 -2.70
CA VAL A 62 18.56 -18.19 -2.30
C VAL A 62 17.66 -19.22 -2.98
N SER A 63 16.34 -18.95 -3.04
CA SER A 63 15.39 -19.81 -3.74
C SER A 63 15.72 -19.89 -5.23
N HIS A 64 16.00 -18.75 -5.86
CA HIS A 64 16.32 -18.69 -7.29
C HIS A 64 17.60 -19.46 -7.63
N GLN A 65 18.63 -19.38 -6.80
CA GLN A 65 19.85 -20.19 -6.95
C GLN A 65 19.56 -21.68 -6.80
N LYS A 66 18.78 -22.07 -5.79
CA LYS A 66 18.43 -23.47 -5.52
C LYS A 66 17.64 -24.12 -6.66
N PHE A 67 16.73 -23.36 -7.29
CA PHE A 67 15.86 -23.85 -8.35
C PHE A 67 16.32 -23.44 -9.76
N ALA A 68 17.51 -22.87 -9.91
CA ALA A 68 18.07 -22.49 -11.22
C ALA A 68 18.06 -23.64 -12.24
N PRO A 69 18.37 -24.91 -11.88
CA PRO A 69 18.28 -26.03 -12.82
C PRO A 69 16.85 -26.34 -13.28
N LEU A 70 15.84 -26.09 -12.44
CA LEU A 70 14.43 -26.29 -12.77
C LEU A 70 13.93 -25.18 -13.69
N TYR A 71 14.27 -23.93 -13.39
CA TYR A 71 13.93 -22.80 -14.26
C TYR A 71 14.56 -22.93 -15.65
N LYS A 72 15.79 -23.43 -15.72
CA LYS A 72 16.46 -23.71 -16.99
C LYS A 72 15.69 -24.75 -17.83
N LYS A 73 15.24 -25.84 -17.22
CA LYS A 73 14.47 -26.90 -17.90
C LYS A 73 13.06 -26.48 -18.34
N LEU A 74 12.46 -25.50 -17.68
CA LEU A 74 11.13 -24.97 -18.04
C LEU A 74 11.21 -23.92 -19.16
N ALA A 75 12.39 -23.40 -19.46
CA ALA A 75 12.62 -22.40 -20.51
C ALA A 75 13.16 -23.01 -21.81
N GLU A 76 13.41 -24.33 -21.82
CA GLU A 76 13.73 -25.16 -22.99
C GLU A 76 12.44 -25.73 -23.59
#